data_AF-A0A1Z5LFX2-F1
#
_entry.id   AF-A0A1Z5LFX2-F1
#
_cell.length_a   1.000
_cell.length_b   1.000
_cell.length_c   1.000
_cell.angle_alpha   90.00
_cell.angle_beta   90.00
_cell.angle_gamma   90.00
#
_symmetry.space_group_name_H-M   'P 1'
#
loop_
_entity.id
_entity.type
_entity.pdbx_description
1 polymer ?
#
loop_
_entity_poly.entity_id
_entity_poly.type
_entity_poly.pdbx_seq_one_letter_code
_entity_poly.pdbx_strand_id
1 'polypeptide(L)'
;MTQLRHLDLSGNLLHVLSPFSFYGLTSLRSLNLKYMSNLKRIERHAFGDVISLKMVDLSFSAHLKSIDKLAFTFNTSKARVELDTLYARQTALETLSSTLLQWDYVSDEQLEKNRTSRLRRCHQP
;
A
#
# COMPACT_ATOMS: atom_id res chain seq x y z
N MET A 1 -17.72 7.35 14.04
CA MET A 1 -16.97 7.47 12.77
C MET A 1 -15.81 8.41 13.00
N THR A 2 -14.59 8.03 12.62
CA THR A 2 -13.40 8.88 12.77
C THR A 2 -13.21 9.73 11.50
N GLN A 3 -13.10 11.05 11.66
CA GLN A 3 -12.93 12.01 10.56
C GLN A 3 -11.46 12.16 10.09
N LEU A 4 -10.57 11.27 10.54
CA LEU A 4 -9.16 11.35 10.23
C LEU A 4 -8.94 11.12 8.73
N ARG A 5 -8.35 12.10 8.05
CA ARG A 5 -8.07 12.06 6.60
C ARG A 5 -6.60 11.79 6.27
N HIS A 6 -5.70 12.15 7.18
CA HIS A 6 -4.26 12.01 7.02
C HIS A 6 -3.71 11.34 8.27
N LEU A 7 -2.92 10.30 8.07
CA LEU A 7 -2.26 9.58 9.15
C LEU A 7 -0.78 9.41 8.77
N ASP A 8 0.10 9.92 9.61
CA ASP A 8 1.54 9.75 9.47
C ASP A 8 2.06 8.79 10.54
N LEU A 9 2.60 7.67 10.09
CA LEU A 9 3.25 6.65 10.91
C LEU A 9 4.68 6.40 10.44
N SER A 10 5.29 7.35 9.72
CA SER A 10 6.64 7.22 9.22
C SER A 10 7.67 7.11 10.35
N GLY A 11 8.77 6.39 10.09
CA GLY A 11 9.85 6.18 11.06
C GLY A 11 9.51 5.23 12.21
N ASN A 12 8.34 4.58 12.18
CA ASN A 12 7.98 3.60 13.19
C ASN A 12 8.69 2.25 12.99
N LEU A 13 8.67 1.44 14.06
CA LEU A 13 9.40 0.17 14.15
C LEU A 13 8.53 -1.06 13.88
N LEU A 14 7.42 -0.90 13.15
CA LEU A 14 6.54 -2.03 12.83
C LEU A 14 7.27 -3.07 11.99
N HIS A 15 7.12 -4.34 12.35
CA HIS A 15 7.69 -5.45 11.58
C HIS A 15 6.75 -5.97 10.49
N VAL A 16 5.46 -5.95 10.78
CA VAL A 16 4.39 -6.48 9.94
C VAL A 16 3.21 -5.51 10.02
N LEU A 17 2.54 -5.30 8.89
CA LEU A 17 1.25 -4.63 8.88
C LEU A 17 0.17 -5.69 8.70
N SER A 18 -0.52 -6.00 9.80
CA SER A 18 -1.47 -7.10 9.92
C SER A 18 -2.85 -6.76 9.33
N PRO A 19 -3.72 -7.76 9.10
CA PRO A 19 -5.08 -7.53 8.64
C PRO A 19 -5.79 -6.51 9.51
N PHE A 20 -6.51 -5.57 8.88
CA PHE A 20 -7.34 -4.57 9.56
C PHE A 20 -6.56 -3.64 10.51
N SER A 21 -5.26 -3.41 10.26
CA SER A 21 -4.42 -2.50 11.07
C SER A 21 -4.98 -1.07 11.18
N PHE A 22 -5.87 -0.68 10.25
CA PHE A 22 -6.51 0.63 10.18
C PHE A 22 -8.04 0.57 10.31
N TYR A 23 -8.56 -0.47 10.97
CA TYR A 23 -10.00 -0.66 11.14
C TYR A 23 -10.70 0.60 11.67
N GLY A 24 -11.84 0.93 11.07
CA GLY A 24 -12.67 2.07 11.46
C GLY A 24 -12.21 3.44 10.91
N LEU A 25 -11.01 3.54 10.32
CA LEU A 25 -10.50 4.77 9.69
C LEU A 25 -11.11 5.01 8.30
N THR A 26 -12.44 4.90 8.17
CA THR A 26 -13.15 4.92 6.88
C THR A 26 -13.01 6.23 6.09
N SER A 27 -12.68 7.34 6.76
CA SER A 27 -12.43 8.65 6.14
C SER A 27 -10.96 8.89 5.75
N LEU A 28 -10.05 7.95 6.05
CA LEU A 28 -8.63 8.12 5.79
C LEU A 28 -8.38 8.16 4.29
N ARG A 29 -7.66 9.19 3.84
CA ARG A 29 -7.33 9.42 2.43
C ARG A 29 -5.86 9.24 2.13
N SER A 30 -4.99 9.60 3.08
CA SER A 30 -3.54 9.52 2.92
C SER A 30 -2.90 8.88 4.14
N LEU A 31 -2.03 7.90 3.86
CA LEU A 31 -1.29 7.17 4.87
C LEU A 31 0.20 7.21 4.54
N ASN A 32 0.99 7.78 5.46
CA ASN A 32 2.44 7.83 5.35
C ASN A 32 3.06 6.72 6.23
N LEU A 33 3.76 5.79 5.60
CA LEU A 33 4.52 4.68 6.18
C LEU A 33 5.96 4.69 5.65
N LYS A 34 6.52 5.89 5.45
CA LYS A 34 7.92 6.05 5.02
C LYS A 34 8.89 5.65 6.12
N TYR A 35 10.12 5.32 5.74
CA TYR A 35 11.24 5.11 6.67
C TYR A 35 10.96 4.03 7.74
N MET A 36 10.16 3.02 7.40
CA MET A 36 9.87 1.92 8.33
C MET A 36 11.08 0.99 8.38
N SER A 37 11.94 1.19 9.39
CA SER A 37 13.23 0.50 9.51
C SER A 37 13.11 -1.01 9.67
N ASN A 38 11.98 -1.52 10.14
CA ASN A 38 11.78 -2.94 10.43
C ASN A 38 10.66 -3.59 9.63
N LEU A 39 9.91 -2.84 8.82
CA LEU A 39 8.74 -3.36 8.12
C LEU A 39 9.16 -4.34 7.04
N LYS A 40 8.77 -5.60 7.20
CA LYS A 40 9.15 -6.71 6.32
C LYS A 40 8.06 -7.12 5.34
N ARG A 41 6.81 -7.09 5.78
CA ARG A 41 5.67 -7.54 4.98
C ARG A 41 4.39 -6.78 5.32
N ILE A 42 3.51 -6.65 4.33
CA ILE A 42 2.14 -6.18 4.49
C ILE A 42 1.21 -7.35 4.17
N GLU A 43 0.32 -7.69 5.10
CA GLU A 43 -0.54 -8.87 5.01
C GLU A 43 -1.85 -8.58 4.28
N ARG A 44 -2.59 -9.65 3.97
CA ARG A 44 -3.94 -9.56 3.36
C ARG A 44 -4.86 -8.66 4.18
N HIS A 45 -5.70 -7.90 3.50
CA HIS A 45 -6.68 -6.99 4.11
C HIS A 45 -6.10 -5.97 5.10
N ALA A 46 -4.79 -5.74 5.07
CA ALA A 46 -4.12 -4.67 5.80
C ALA A 46 -4.83 -3.31 5.66
N PHE A 47 -5.28 -3.02 4.44
CA PHE A 47 -6.00 -1.79 4.08
C PHE A 47 -7.49 -2.06 3.77
N GLY A 48 -8.03 -3.22 4.15
CA GLY A 48 -9.35 -3.68 3.72
C GLY A 48 -10.55 -2.91 4.30
N ASP A 49 -10.36 -2.00 5.25
CA ASP A 49 -11.42 -1.20 5.88
C ASP A 49 -11.31 0.31 5.65
N VAL A 50 -10.23 0.76 4.99
CA VAL A 50 -9.96 2.18 4.72
C VAL A 50 -10.52 2.57 3.35
N ILE A 51 -11.85 2.61 3.26
CA ILE A 51 -12.60 2.76 2.00
C ILE A 51 -12.30 4.05 1.22
N SER A 52 -11.86 5.12 1.90
CA SER A 52 -11.57 6.41 1.26
C SER A 52 -10.09 6.59 0.91
N LEU A 53 -9.27 5.56 1.07
CA LEU A 53 -7.81 5.66 0.95
C LEU A 53 -7.41 5.90 -0.50
N LYS A 54 -6.70 7.00 -0.75
CA LYS A 54 -6.24 7.40 -2.08
C LYS A 54 -4.73 7.34 -2.24
N MET A 55 -3.98 7.50 -1.16
CA MET A 55 -2.53 7.52 -1.20
C MET A 55 -1.92 6.71 -0.05
N VAL A 56 -0.95 5.85 -0.40
CA VAL A 56 -0.08 5.17 0.56
C VAL A 56 1.38 5.42 0.17
N ASP A 57 2.20 5.80 1.14
CA ASP A 57 3.63 5.97 0.94
C ASP A 57 4.43 5.00 1.79
N LEU A 58 5.12 4.06 1.14
CA LEU A 58 5.99 3.04 1.75
C LEU A 58 7.47 3.33 1.49
N SER A 59 7.81 4.50 0.95
CA SER A 59 9.15 4.78 0.45
C SER A 59 10.20 4.70 1.56
N PHE A 60 11.41 4.32 1.20
CA PHE A 60 12.54 4.18 2.13
C PHE A 60 12.33 3.13 3.24
N SER A 61 11.37 2.22 3.06
CA SER A 61 11.21 1.03 3.88
C SER A 61 12.02 -0.11 3.29
N ALA A 62 13.35 -0.03 3.42
CA ALA A 62 14.33 -0.88 2.72
C ALA A 62 14.21 -2.38 3.05
N HIS A 63 13.51 -2.75 4.13
CA HIS A 63 13.30 -4.14 4.52
C HIS A 63 11.96 -4.73 4.05
N LEU A 64 11.10 -3.92 3.43
CA LEU A 64 9.79 -4.37 2.96
C LEU A 64 9.99 -5.24 1.71
N LYS A 65 9.72 -6.54 1.85
CA LYS A 65 9.97 -7.55 0.81
C LYS A 65 8.71 -8.01 0.09
N SER A 66 7.56 -7.94 0.75
CA SER A 66 6.30 -8.39 0.15
C SER A 66 5.09 -7.58 0.60
N ILE A 67 4.15 -7.43 -0.33
CA ILE A 67 2.79 -6.97 -0.08
C ILE A 67 1.87 -8.08 -0.57
N ASP A 68 1.01 -8.59 0.30
CA ASP A 68 0.03 -9.60 -0.09
C ASP A 68 -0.89 -9.06 -1.20
N LYS A 69 -1.19 -9.87 -2.21
CA LYS A 69 -2.06 -9.49 -3.33
C LYS A 69 -3.47 -9.05 -2.90
N LEU A 70 -3.91 -9.45 -1.70
CA LEU A 70 -5.19 -9.08 -1.09
C LEU A 70 -5.07 -7.94 -0.08
N ALA A 71 -3.91 -7.30 0.07
CA ALA A 71 -3.69 -6.23 1.05
C ALA A 71 -4.70 -5.08 0.92
N PHE A 72 -5.11 -4.76 -0.32
CA PHE A 72 -6.09 -3.73 -0.67
C PHE A 72 -7.48 -4.30 -1.02
N THR A 73 -7.74 -5.58 -0.76
CA THR A 73 -9.09 -6.15 -0.94
C THR A 73 -9.92 -5.88 0.31
N PHE A 74 -11.16 -5.43 0.12
CA PHE A 74 -12.09 -5.24 1.23
C PHE A 74 -12.30 -6.56 1.99
N ASN A 75 -12.63 -6.47 3.26
CA ASN A 75 -12.81 -7.65 4.12
C ASN A 75 -14.19 -8.29 3.97
N THR A 76 -15.19 -7.49 3.57
CA THR A 76 -16.59 -7.88 3.40
C THR A 76 -16.93 -8.26 1.96
N SER A 77 -16.03 -8.02 1.01
CA SER A 77 -16.28 -8.28 -0.41
C SER A 77 -14.98 -8.59 -1.17
N LYS A 78 -15.10 -9.00 -2.44
CA LYS A 78 -13.94 -9.16 -3.34
C LYS A 78 -13.52 -7.85 -4.02
N ALA A 79 -14.21 -6.74 -3.74
CA ALA A 79 -13.85 -5.45 -4.30
C ALA A 79 -12.55 -4.92 -3.66
N ARG A 80 -11.89 -4.00 -4.36
CA ARG A 80 -10.59 -3.44 -3.97
C ARG A 80 -10.74 -1.98 -3.58
N VAL A 81 -9.86 -1.54 -2.70
CA VAL A 81 -9.62 -0.12 -2.43
C VAL A 81 -9.11 0.54 -3.71
N GLU A 82 -9.77 1.61 -4.13
CA GLU A 82 -9.37 2.43 -5.28
C GLU A 82 -8.28 3.42 -4.86
N LEU A 83 -7.03 3.00 -5.03
CA LEU A 83 -5.86 3.80 -4.72
C LEU A 83 -5.41 4.58 -5.96
N ASP A 84 -5.27 5.90 -5.82
CA ASP A 84 -4.78 6.77 -6.89
C ASP A 84 -3.25 6.76 -6.95
N THR A 85 -2.59 6.56 -5.79
CA THR A 85 -1.13 6.65 -5.68
C THR A 85 -0.56 5.70 -4.63
N LEU A 86 0.39 4.88 -5.07
CA LEU A 86 1.25 4.07 -4.19
C LEU A 86 2.68 4.53 -4.38
N TYR A 87 3.37 4.97 -3.34
CA TYR A 87 4.82 5.17 -3.38
C TYR A 87 5.53 3.99 -2.72
N ALA A 88 6.49 3.39 -3.42
CA ALA A 88 7.25 2.25 -2.93
C ALA A 88 8.74 2.31 -3.31
N ARG A 89 9.26 3.53 -3.53
CA ARG A 89 10.66 3.77 -3.88
C ARG A 89 11.58 3.31 -2.74
N GLN A 90 12.74 2.75 -3.09
CA GLN A 90 13.76 2.34 -2.12
C GLN A 90 13.23 1.32 -1.09
N THR A 91 12.37 0.42 -1.55
CA THR A 91 11.94 -0.79 -0.83
C THR A 91 12.69 -2.02 -1.38
N ALA A 92 12.60 -3.16 -0.68
CA ALA A 92 13.12 -4.44 -1.17
C ALA A 92 12.05 -5.27 -1.91
N LEU A 93 10.99 -4.64 -2.41
CA LEU A 93 9.94 -5.32 -3.15
C LEU A 93 10.51 -5.85 -4.47
N GLU A 94 10.41 -7.17 -4.65
CA GLU A 94 10.87 -7.81 -5.88
C GLU A 94 9.81 -7.72 -6.98
N THR A 95 8.53 -7.84 -6.60
CA THR A 95 7.38 -7.78 -7.51
C THR A 95 6.19 -7.13 -6.80
N LEU A 96 5.28 -6.54 -7.58
CA LEU A 96 3.93 -6.22 -7.14
C LEU A 96 2.98 -7.10 -7.93
N SER A 97 2.01 -7.73 -7.27
CA SER A 97 1.03 -8.53 -7.97
C SER A 97 0.23 -7.65 -8.94
N SER A 98 -0.02 -8.12 -10.17
CA SER A 98 -0.95 -7.48 -11.11
C SER A 98 -2.35 -7.31 -10.51
N THR A 99 -2.71 -8.15 -9.53
CA THR A 99 -4.01 -8.14 -8.86
C THR A 99 -4.05 -7.31 -7.58
N LEU A 100 -2.94 -6.64 -7.21
CA LEU A 100 -2.82 -5.88 -5.97
C LEU A 100 -3.73 -4.65 -5.97
N LEU A 101 -3.73 -3.90 -7.07
CA LEU A 101 -4.50 -2.67 -7.27
C LEU A 101 -5.28 -2.76 -8.59
N GLN A 102 -6.28 -1.89 -8.75
CA GLN A 102 -6.83 -1.57 -10.07
C GLN A 102 -5.90 -0.55 -10.74
N TRP A 103 -4.92 -1.05 -11.48
CA TRP A 103 -3.83 -0.22 -12.03
C TRP A 103 -4.30 0.85 -13.02
N ASP A 104 -5.50 0.71 -13.59
CA ASP A 104 -6.11 1.71 -14.49
C ASP A 104 -6.32 3.08 -13.83
N TYR A 105 -6.35 3.14 -12.49
CA TYR A 105 -6.49 4.36 -11.71
C TYR A 105 -5.15 4.96 -11.26
N VAL A 106 -4.03 4.27 -11.51
CA VAL A 106 -2.68 4.72 -11.12
C VAL A 106 -1.98 5.29 -12.35
N SER A 107 -1.60 6.56 -12.32
CA SER A 107 -0.98 7.19 -13.49
C SER A 107 0.45 6.68 -13.75
N ASP A 108 0.83 6.65 -15.03
CA ASP A 108 2.14 6.20 -15.50
C ASP A 108 3.30 6.98 -14.90
N GLU A 109 3.09 8.27 -14.67
CA GLU A 109 4.04 9.14 -14.00
C GLU A 109 4.37 8.64 -12.57
N GLN A 110 3.39 8.06 -11.86
CA GLN A 110 3.60 7.50 -10.52
C GLN A 110 4.36 6.18 -10.57
N LEU A 111 4.12 5.35 -11.58
CA LEU A 111 4.88 4.11 -11.78
C LEU A 111 6.36 4.40 -12.07
N GLU A 112 6.64 5.43 -12.86
CA GLU A 112 8.01 5.90 -13.13
C GLU A 112 8.73 6.38 -11.87
N LYS A 113 8.01 7.10 -11.00
CA LYS A 113 8.52 7.54 -9.68
C LYS A 113 8.80 6.36 -8.73
N ASN A 114 8.21 5.21 -8.98
CA ASN A 114 8.43 3.96 -8.25
C ASN A 114 9.50 3.06 -8.86
N ARG A 115 10.22 3.46 -9.93
CA ARG A 115 11.29 2.65 -10.55
C ARG A 115 12.38 2.27 -9.53
N THR A 116 12.14 1.21 -8.77
CA THR A 116 13.17 0.25 -8.40
C THR A 116 13.43 -0.57 -9.67
N SER A 117 14.66 -1.01 -9.88
CA SER A 117 15.10 -1.73 -11.10
C SER A 117 14.35 -3.05 -11.38
N ARG A 118 13.37 -3.44 -10.56
CA ARG A 118 12.62 -4.70 -10.62
C ARG A 118 11.10 -4.54 -10.74
N LEU A 119 10.53 -3.36 -10.48
CA LEU A 119 9.09 -3.12 -10.62
C LEU A 119 8.74 -2.92 -12.10
N ARG A 120 8.53 -4.01 -12.82
CA ARG A 120 7.86 -3.97 -14.13
C ARG A 120 6.36 -3.89 -13.88
N ARG A 121 5.62 -3.17 -14.75
CA ARG A 121 4.19 -3.47 -14.89
C ARG A 121 4.11 -4.98 -15.05
N CYS A 122 3.41 -5.67 -14.14
CA CYS A 122 2.97 -7.01 -14.45
C CYS A 122 1.92 -6.84 -15.55
N HIS A 123 2.37 -6.66 -16.80
CA HIS A 123 1.56 -6.91 -17.96
C HIS A 123 0.98 -8.31 -17.77
N GLN A 124 -0.34 -8.36 -17.66
CA GLN A 124 -1.02 -9.57 -18.13
C GLN A 124 -0.68 -9.73 -19.62
N PRO A 125 -0.56 -10.97 -20.10
CA PRO A 125 -0.13 -11.27 -21.47
C PRO A 125 -0.96 -10.52 -22.52
#